data_AF-A0A950FDL1-F1
#
_entry.id   AF-A0A950FDL1-F1
#
_cell.length_a   1.000
_cell.length_b   1.000
_cell.length_c   1.000
_cell.angle_alpha   90.00
_cell.angle_beta   90.00
_cell.angle_gamma   90.00
#
_symmetry.space_group_name_H-M   'P 1'
#
loop_
_entity.id
_entity.type
_entity.pdbx_description
1 polymer ?
#
loop_
_entity_poly.entity_id
_entity_poly.type
_entity_poly.pdbx_seq_one_letter_code
_entity_poly.pdbx_strand_id
1 'polypeptide(L)'
;MKLHEATSAEIEAGLEDDDLFEMANLFAETTGLPMTVWVSPRGNARHDVRIKVNLTHGNQMNPSNTAVVAVRPMPHVITGRLSPDDEKAVSQWISLNTAALVAYWEGEIDTAQLVKVLKLLPGTATE
;
A
#
# COMPACT_ATOMS: atom_id res chain seq x y z
N MET A 1 2.22 34.78 23.64
CA MET A 1 1.79 34.08 22.43
C MET A 1 2.63 32.81 22.33
N LYS A 2 2.11 31.66 22.79
CA LYS A 2 2.85 30.38 22.73
C LYS A 2 2.63 29.79 21.33
N LEU A 3 3.69 29.73 20.52
CA LEU A 3 3.74 28.84 19.37
C LEU A 3 3.62 27.41 19.92
N HIS A 4 2.56 26.70 19.55
CA HIS A 4 2.56 25.25 19.69
C HIS A 4 3.48 24.71 18.59
N GLU A 5 4.65 24.23 18.97
CA GLU A 5 5.42 23.30 18.16
C GLU A 5 4.56 22.03 18.04
N ALA A 6 3.89 21.86 16.90
CA ALA A 6 3.31 20.57 16.55
C ALA A 6 4.47 19.60 16.36
N THR A 7 4.57 18.65 17.29
CA THR A 7 5.51 17.53 17.21
C THR A 7 5.23 16.72 15.95
N SER A 8 6.28 16.30 15.24
CA SER A 8 6.23 15.52 14.00
C SER A 8 5.41 14.22 14.06
N ALA A 9 4.95 13.81 15.24
CA ALA A 9 4.05 12.68 15.46
C ALA A 9 2.57 12.98 15.12
N GLU A 10 2.16 14.26 15.04
CA GLU A 10 0.78 14.65 14.72
C GLU A 10 0.49 14.70 13.21
N ILE A 11 1.50 14.48 12.35
CA ILE A 11 1.34 14.54 10.88
C ILE A 11 0.85 13.20 10.27
N GLU A 12 0.89 12.07 10.97
CA GLU A 12 0.59 10.76 10.36
C GLU A 12 -0.84 10.21 10.57
N ALA A 13 -1.78 11.00 11.09
CA ALA A 13 -3.15 10.53 11.39
C ALA A 13 -4.28 11.35 10.74
N GLY A 14 -3.98 12.13 9.69
CA GLY A 14 -5.00 12.75 8.85
C GLY A 14 -4.89 12.16 7.46
N LEU A 15 -5.71 11.16 7.14
CA LEU A 15 -6.06 10.95 5.74
C LEU A 15 -6.88 12.19 5.36
N GLU A 16 -6.36 13.06 4.50
CA GLU A 16 -7.23 14.05 3.89
C GLU A 16 -8.24 13.26 3.04
N ASP A 17 -9.53 13.59 3.11
CA ASP A 17 -10.57 12.84 2.40
C ASP A 17 -10.24 12.71 0.90
N ASP A 18 -9.56 13.71 0.33
CA ASP A 18 -9.07 13.74 -1.04
C ASP A 18 -8.11 12.58 -1.37
N ASP A 19 -7.26 12.15 -0.44
CA ASP A 19 -6.31 11.04 -0.65
C ASP A 19 -7.01 9.68 -0.75
N LEU A 20 -8.21 9.54 -0.16
CA LEU A 20 -8.98 8.30 -0.21
C LEU A 20 -9.64 8.08 -1.58
N PHE A 21 -9.99 9.16 -2.29
CA PHE A 21 -10.68 9.07 -3.58
C PHE A 21 -9.77 8.61 -4.74
N GLU A 22 -8.45 8.81 -4.62
CA GLU A 22 -7.48 8.45 -5.67
C GLU A 22 -6.95 7.01 -5.56
N MET A 23 -7.38 6.23 -4.55
CA MET A 23 -6.87 4.88 -4.31
C MET A 23 -7.61 3.82 -5.12
N ALA A 24 -6.85 2.88 -5.69
CA ALA A 24 -7.38 1.68 -6.33
C ALA A 24 -7.34 0.47 -5.37
N ASN A 25 -8.42 -0.30 -5.35
CA ASN A 25 -8.51 -1.57 -4.64
C ASN A 25 -7.86 -2.68 -5.47
N LEU A 26 -6.84 -3.34 -4.91
CA LEU A 26 -6.29 -4.57 -5.45
C LEU A 26 -6.68 -5.72 -4.51
N PHE A 27 -7.57 -6.60 -4.99
CA PHE A 27 -8.07 -7.73 -4.20
C PHE A 27 -7.09 -8.90 -4.21
N ALA A 28 -7.38 -9.91 -3.38
CA ALA A 28 -6.59 -11.12 -3.27
C ALA A 28 -6.35 -11.80 -4.64
N GLU A 29 -7.36 -11.79 -5.51
CA GLU A 29 -7.26 -12.35 -6.87
C GLU A 29 -6.34 -11.55 -7.80
N THR A 30 -6.05 -10.28 -7.49
CA THR A 30 -5.14 -9.42 -8.26
C THR A 30 -3.71 -9.48 -7.73
N THR A 31 -3.53 -9.71 -6.43
CA THR A 31 -2.23 -9.63 -5.76
C THR A 31 -1.66 -10.99 -5.34
N GLY A 32 -2.50 -12.00 -5.13
CA GLY A 32 -2.11 -13.26 -4.47
C GLY A 32 -1.91 -13.12 -2.96
N LEU A 33 -2.20 -11.95 -2.38
CA LEU A 33 -2.16 -11.73 -0.93
C LEU A 33 -3.50 -12.11 -0.29
N PRO A 34 -3.52 -12.47 1.01
CA PRO A 34 -4.77 -12.83 1.69
C PRO A 34 -5.65 -11.62 2.01
N MET A 35 -5.23 -10.39 1.71
CA MET A 35 -5.93 -9.15 2.03
C MET A 35 -5.99 -8.18 0.84
N THR A 36 -6.83 -7.16 0.97
CA THR A 36 -6.90 -6.04 0.03
C THR A 36 -5.74 -5.07 0.21
N VAL A 37 -5.21 -4.58 -0.90
CA VAL A 37 -4.17 -3.54 -0.96
C VAL A 37 -4.74 -2.29 -1.63
N TRP A 38 -4.40 -1.13 -1.08
CA TRP A 38 -4.62 0.16 -1.72
C TRP A 38 -3.32 0.74 -2.27
N VAL A 39 -3.42 1.20 -3.51
CA VAL A 39 -2.37 1.91 -4.24
C VAL A 39 -2.93 3.22 -4.78
N SER A 40 -2.13 4.27 -4.83
CA SER A 40 -2.52 5.55 -5.42
C SER A 40 -1.42 6.06 -6.35
N PRO A 41 -1.74 6.92 -7.34
CA PRO A 41 -0.74 7.80 -7.93
C PRO A 41 -0.17 8.75 -6.86
N ARG A 42 0.93 9.45 -7.18
CA ARG A 42 1.59 10.39 -6.26
C ARG A 42 0.67 11.54 -5.85
N GLY A 43 -0.11 12.07 -6.78
CA GLY A 43 -0.88 13.30 -6.56
C GLY A 43 0.02 14.43 -6.03
N ASN A 44 -0.35 15.00 -4.88
CA ASN A 44 0.41 16.06 -4.18
C ASN A 44 1.30 15.53 -3.03
N ALA A 45 1.50 14.22 -2.93
CA ALA A 45 2.23 13.62 -1.82
C ALA A 45 3.68 14.11 -1.72
N ARG A 46 4.12 14.39 -0.48
CA ARG A 46 5.50 14.79 -0.16
C ARG A 46 6.39 13.61 0.24
N HIS A 47 5.80 12.43 0.42
CA HIS A 47 6.52 11.20 0.73
C HIS A 47 6.78 10.39 -0.54
N ASP A 48 7.68 9.41 -0.44
CA ASP A 48 7.91 8.45 -1.52
C ASP A 48 6.77 7.42 -1.60
N VAL A 49 6.82 6.54 -2.62
CA VAL A 49 5.81 5.52 -2.90
C VAL A 49 5.54 4.60 -1.71
N ARG A 50 4.26 4.49 -1.34
CA ARG A 50 3.73 3.67 -0.25
C ARG A 50 2.48 2.94 -0.74
N ILE A 51 2.18 1.82 -0.10
CA ILE A 51 0.89 1.15 -0.22
C ILE A 51 0.23 1.08 1.15
N LYS A 52 -1.10 0.92 1.17
CA LYS A 52 -1.82 0.54 2.38
C LYS A 52 -2.30 -0.89 2.26
N VAL A 53 -2.16 -1.65 3.33
CA VAL A 53 -2.51 -3.07 3.39
C VAL A 53 -3.54 -3.26 4.49
N ASN A 54 -4.69 -3.84 4.16
CA ASN A 54 -5.69 -4.14 5.17
C ASN A 54 -5.16 -5.19 6.15
N LEU A 55 -5.30 -4.95 7.46
CA LEU A 55 -4.84 -5.91 8.47
C LEU A 55 -5.77 -7.11 8.59
N THR A 56 -7.01 -7.01 8.09
CA THR A 56 -7.95 -8.13 8.03
C THR A 56 -7.88 -8.79 6.66
N HIS A 57 -7.77 -10.12 6.65
CA HIS A 57 -7.85 -10.91 5.42
C HIS A 57 -9.22 -10.78 4.74
N GLY A 58 -9.24 -10.88 3.42
CA GLY A 58 -10.42 -10.75 2.57
C GLY A 58 -10.43 -9.50 1.67
N ASN A 59 -11.53 -9.34 0.93
CA ASN A 59 -11.68 -8.33 -0.13
C ASN A 59 -12.24 -6.98 0.37
N GLN A 60 -12.52 -6.85 1.66
CA GLN A 60 -13.04 -5.61 2.23
C GLN A 60 -11.89 -4.77 2.77
N MET A 61 -11.81 -3.50 2.35
CA MET A 61 -10.89 -2.54 2.96
C MET A 61 -11.54 -1.85 4.16
N ASN A 62 -10.78 -1.70 5.24
CA ASN A 62 -11.11 -0.81 6.35
C ASN A 62 -10.00 0.24 6.50
N PRO A 63 -10.25 1.53 6.17
CA PRO A 63 -9.24 2.60 6.24
C PRO A 63 -8.66 2.79 7.64
N SER A 64 -9.43 2.47 8.69
CA SER A 64 -9.00 2.57 10.08
C SER A 64 -8.20 1.34 10.55
N ASN A 65 -8.01 0.33 9.70
CA ASN A 65 -7.36 -0.94 10.03
C ASN A 65 -6.32 -1.35 8.97
N THR A 66 -5.40 -0.44 8.65
CA THR A 66 -4.34 -0.68 7.65
C THR A 66 -2.93 -0.58 8.23
N ALA A 67 -2.00 -1.34 7.67
CA ALA A 67 -0.58 -1.01 7.71
C ALA A 67 -0.17 -0.16 6.49
N VAL A 68 0.79 0.73 6.69
CA VAL A 68 1.44 1.50 5.61
C VAL A 68 2.80 0.88 5.34
N VAL A 69 3.08 0.53 4.09
CA VAL A 69 4.32 -0.16 3.69
C VAL A 69 5.01 0.67 2.61
N ALA A 70 6.28 1.01 2.83
CA ALA A 70 7.12 1.64 1.83
C ALA A 70 7.43 0.66 0.69
N VAL A 71 7.54 1.14 -0.55
CA VAL A 71 7.91 0.29 -1.70
C VAL A 71 9.42 0.31 -1.98
N ARG A 72 10.06 1.48 -1.89
CA ARG A 72 11.50 1.67 -2.16
C ARG A 72 12.19 2.42 -0.99
N PRO A 73 13.51 2.27 -0.80
CA PRO A 73 14.46 1.46 -1.58
C PRO A 73 14.31 -0.05 -1.38
N MET A 74 13.71 -0.49 -0.29
CA MET A 74 13.33 -1.89 -0.04
C MET A 74 12.02 -1.91 0.77
N PRO A 75 11.14 -2.92 0.60
CA PRO A 75 9.87 -2.93 1.28
C PRO A 75 10.02 -3.04 2.79
N HIS A 76 9.34 -2.16 3.53
CA HIS A 76 9.30 -2.19 5.00
C HIS A 76 8.04 -1.49 5.52
N VAL A 77 7.54 -1.94 6.67
CA VAL A 77 6.40 -1.34 7.33
C VAL A 77 6.80 0.01 7.95
N ILE A 78 6.05 1.06 7.65
CA ILE A 78 6.20 2.40 8.24
C ILE A 78 5.29 2.52 9.47
N THR A 79 4.03 2.13 9.32
CA THR A 79 2.98 2.28 10.33
C THR A 79 2.10 1.04 10.36
N GLY A 80 1.58 0.70 11.54
CA GLY A 80 0.79 -0.52 11.75
C GLY A 80 1.67 -1.75 12.00
N ARG A 81 1.04 -2.92 12.17
CA ARG A 81 1.73 -4.18 12.44
C ARG A 81 1.06 -5.32 11.68
N LEU A 82 1.78 -5.87 10.71
CA LEU A 82 1.42 -7.12 10.05
C LEU A 82 1.89 -8.31 10.90
N SER A 83 1.26 -9.47 10.72
CA SER A 83 1.86 -10.71 11.22
C SER A 83 3.17 -10.98 10.46
N PRO A 84 4.13 -11.76 11.02
CA PRO A 84 5.37 -12.07 10.32
C PRO A 84 5.17 -12.72 8.94
N ASP A 85 4.14 -13.56 8.81
CA ASP A 85 3.82 -14.23 7.54
C ASP A 85 3.22 -13.24 6.53
N ASP A 86 2.32 -12.36 6.98
CA ASP A 86 1.74 -11.31 6.13
C ASP A 86 2.81 -10.29 5.70
N GLU A 87 3.69 -9.86 6.60
CA GLU A 87 4.76 -8.92 6.28
C GLU A 87 5.71 -9.51 5.22
N LYS A 88 6.05 -10.79 5.37
CA LYS A 88 6.86 -11.52 4.39
C LYS A 88 6.15 -11.60 3.04
N ALA A 89 4.87 -11.99 3.01
CA ALA A 89 4.09 -12.09 1.79
C ALA A 89 3.97 -10.74 1.07
N VAL A 90 3.62 -9.68 1.82
CA VAL A 90 3.53 -8.31 1.32
C VAL A 90 4.88 -7.84 0.78
N SER A 91 5.97 -8.04 1.51
CA SER A 91 7.32 -7.64 1.08
C SER A 91 7.76 -8.37 -0.20
N GLN A 92 7.45 -9.66 -0.32
CA GLN A 92 7.71 -10.45 -1.53
C GLN A 92 6.87 -9.95 -2.72
N TRP A 93 5.58 -9.70 -2.52
CA TRP A 93 4.70 -9.19 -3.55
C TRP A 93 5.12 -7.80 -4.03
N ILE A 94 5.48 -6.89 -3.11
CA ILE A 94 6.02 -5.58 -3.46
C ILE A 94 7.31 -5.75 -4.27
N SER A 95 8.26 -6.55 -3.78
CA SER A 95 9.55 -6.76 -4.47
C SER A 95 9.37 -7.29 -5.89
N LEU A 96 8.38 -8.16 -6.10
CA LEU A 96 8.03 -8.71 -7.41
C LEU A 96 7.45 -7.65 -8.37
N ASN A 97 6.81 -6.61 -7.82
CA ASN A 97 6.02 -5.61 -8.53
C ASN A 97 6.56 -4.18 -8.41
N THR A 98 7.75 -3.96 -7.84
CA THR A 98 8.31 -2.63 -7.55
C THR A 98 8.23 -1.70 -8.76
N ALA A 99 8.63 -2.17 -9.94
CA ALA A 99 8.60 -1.36 -11.16
C ALA A 99 7.18 -0.89 -11.53
N ALA A 100 6.19 -1.77 -11.43
CA ALA A 100 4.80 -1.44 -11.75
C ALA A 100 4.20 -0.47 -10.71
N LEU A 101 4.47 -0.69 -9.42
CA LEU A 101 4.01 0.18 -8.34
C LEU A 101 4.62 1.59 -8.45
N VAL A 102 5.90 1.69 -8.80
CA VAL A 102 6.57 2.97 -9.05
C VAL A 102 6.01 3.65 -10.30
N ALA A 103 5.86 2.94 -11.42
CA ALA A 103 5.29 3.52 -12.63
C ALA A 103 3.87 4.06 -12.41
N TYR A 104 3.04 3.35 -11.63
CA TYR A 104 1.71 3.83 -11.25
C TYR A 104 1.78 5.06 -10.34
N TRP A 105 2.67 5.04 -9.35
CA TRP A 105 2.91 6.18 -8.46
C TRP A 105 3.35 7.44 -9.23
N GLU A 106 4.24 7.31 -10.20
CA GLU A 106 4.74 8.44 -11.02
C GLU A 106 3.73 8.87 -12.11
N GLY A 107 2.60 8.17 -12.25
CA GLY A 107 1.57 8.48 -13.25
C GLY A 107 1.94 8.06 -14.68
N GLU A 108 2.89 7.14 -14.84
CA GLU A 108 3.31 6.61 -16.14
C GLU A 108 2.34 5.57 -16.70
N ILE A 109 1.60 4.89 -15.81
CA ILE A 109 0.55 3.92 -16.15
C ILE A 109 -0.72 4.21 -15.34
N ASP A 110 -1.88 3.92 -15.94
CA ASP A 110 -3.17 3.97 -15.24
C ASP A 110 -3.47 2.65 -14.48
N THR A 111 -4.60 2.60 -13.79
CA THR A 111 -5.01 1.42 -13.01
C THR A 111 -5.23 0.18 -13.89
N ALA A 112 -5.76 0.36 -15.10
CA ALA A 112 -6.04 -0.75 -16.01
C ALA A 112 -4.74 -1.35 -16.56
N GLN A 113 -3.74 -0.52 -16.84
CA GLN A 113 -2.39 -0.93 -17.20
C GLN A 113 -1.68 -1.58 -16.02
N LEU A 114 -1.79 -1.01 -14.81
CA LEU A 114 -1.24 -1.59 -13.58
C LEU A 114 -1.73 -3.03 -13.39
N VAL A 115 -3.05 -3.26 -13.43
CA VAL A 115 -3.63 -4.60 -13.25
C VAL A 115 -3.11 -5.61 -14.29
N LYS A 116 -2.83 -5.18 -15.52
CA LYS A 116 -2.27 -6.05 -16.57
C LYS A 116 -0.83 -6.48 -16.33
N VAL A 117 -0.03 -5.63 -15.68
CA VAL A 117 1.41 -5.88 -15.47
C VAL A 117 1.73 -6.41 -14.08
N LEU A 118 0.79 -6.30 -13.13
CA LEU A 118 0.93 -6.88 -11.80
C LEU A 118 1.09 -8.39 -11.90
N LYS A 119 2.01 -8.89 -11.07
CA LYS A 119 2.26 -10.31 -10.87
C LYS A 119 1.68 -10.71 -9.52
N LEU A 120 0.97 -11.83 -9.53
CA LEU A 120 0.49 -12.47 -8.31
C LEU A 120 1.67 -12.97 -7.49
N LEU A 121 1.56 -12.87 -6.16
CA LEU A 121 2.38 -13.67 -5.28
C LEU A 121 2.02 -15.14 -5.52
N PRO A 122 2.97 -16.01 -5.90
CA PRO A 122 2.67 -17.43 -6.05
C PRO A 122 2.19 -17.99 -4.72
N GLY A 123 0.98 -18.55 -4.70
CA GLY A 123 0.51 -19.28 -3.53
C GLY A 123 1.42 -20.48 -3.29
N THR A 124 1.75 -20.75 -2.02
CA THR A 124 2.08 -22.13 -1.64
C THR A 124 0.80 -22.92 -1.85
N ALA A 125 0.68 -23.61 -2.99
CA ALA A 125 -0.43 -24.50 -3.26
C ALA A 125 -0.61 -25.40 -2.03
N THR A 126 -1.69 -25.16 -1.29
CA THR A 126 -2.17 -26.12 -0.31
C THR A 126 -3.12 -26.99 -1.09
N GLU A 127 -2.57 -28.02 -1.73
CA GLU A 127 -3.32 -29.24 -2.09
C GLU A 127 -3.43 -30.14 -0.86
#